data_AF-A0A380FJW7-F1
#
_entry.id   AF-A0A380FJW7-F1
#
_cell.length_a   1.000
_cell.length_b   1.000
_cell.length_c   1.000
_cell.angle_alpha   90.00
_cell.angle_beta   90.00
_cell.angle_gamma   90.00
#
_symmetry.space_group_name_H-M   'P 1'
#
loop_
_entity.id
_entity.type
_entity.pdbx_description
1 polymer ?
#
loop_
_entity_poly.entity_id
_entity_poly.type
_entity_poly.pdbx_seq_one_letter_code
_entity_poly.pdbx_strand_id
1 'polypeptide(L)'
;MPGFSVYLGEPFNKSYIKSMVDFGYDSIFTSVQIPEEDEQLKYQKLTELLDYLDYYEIHFIIDINPALLTQTLFQILQRYTNAHFYYKD
;
A
#
# COMPACT_ATOMS: atom_id res chain seq x y z
N MET A 1 6.81 16.17 -2.37
CA MET A 1 6.83 14.89 -3.10
C MET A 1 5.48 14.72 -3.76
N PRO A 2 5.40 14.64 -5.09
CA PRO A 2 4.14 14.43 -5.78
C PRO A 2 3.68 13.00 -5.51
N GLY A 3 2.45 12.86 -5.03
CA GLY A 3 1.89 11.55 -4.69
C GLY A 3 0.49 11.36 -5.26
N PHE A 4 0.01 10.12 -5.18
CA PHE A 4 -1.32 9.74 -5.65
C PHE A 4 -1.93 8.67 -4.75
N SER A 5 -3.23 8.46 -4.87
CA SER A 5 -3.96 7.50 -4.03
C SER A 5 -4.23 6.21 -4.77
N VAL A 6 -4.12 5.09 -4.06
CA VAL A 6 -4.59 3.77 -4.50
C VAL A 6 -5.56 3.25 -3.45
N TYR A 7 -6.75 2.82 -3.87
CA TYR A 7 -7.80 2.32 -2.98
C TYR A 7 -7.85 0.79 -3.05
N LEU A 8 -7.67 0.11 -1.91
CA LEU A 8 -7.56 -1.36 -1.84
C LEU A 8 -8.89 -2.10 -2.06
N GLY A 9 -10.03 -1.41 -1.93
CA GLY A 9 -11.37 -1.98 -2.11
C GLY A 9 -11.77 -2.20 -3.59
N GLU A 10 -10.97 -1.70 -4.54
CA GLU A 10 -11.24 -1.83 -5.97
C GLU A 10 -10.10 -2.58 -6.68
N PRO A 11 -10.37 -3.25 -7.82
CA PRO A 11 -9.29 -3.80 -8.65
C PRO A 11 -8.28 -2.72 -9.07
N PHE A 12 -6.99 -3.02 -8.94
CA PHE A 12 -5.95 -2.04 -9.26
C PHE A 12 -5.92 -1.68 -10.74
N ASN A 13 -5.97 -0.37 -11.00
CA ASN A 13 -5.62 0.16 -12.32
C ASN A 13 -4.09 0.19 -12.47
N LYS A 14 -3.52 -0.96 -12.83
CA LYS A 14 -2.07 -1.15 -12.95
C LYS A 14 -1.42 -0.19 -13.96
N SER A 15 -2.09 0.13 -15.07
CA SER A 15 -1.57 1.05 -16.08
C SER A 15 -1.52 2.50 -15.57
N TYR A 16 -2.53 2.93 -14.81
CA TYR A 16 -2.51 4.22 -14.12
C TYR A 16 -1.36 4.29 -13.11
N ILE A 17 -1.27 3.32 -12.20
CA ILE A 17 -0.22 3.27 -11.17
C ILE A 17 1.16 3.31 -11.81
N LYS A 18 1.40 2.50 -12.85
CA LYS A 18 2.67 2.47 -13.57
C LYS A 18 2.99 3.84 -14.18
N SER A 19 2.02 4.46 -14.85
CA SER A 19 2.20 5.77 -15.47
C SER A 19 2.61 6.82 -14.43
N MET A 20 1.96 6.83 -13.27
CA MET A 20 2.29 7.77 -12.19
C MET A 20 3.72 7.59 -11.70
N VAL A 21 4.14 6.35 -11.44
CA VAL A 21 5.51 6.07 -10.97
C VAL A 21 6.53 6.38 -12.07
N ASP A 22 6.28 6.04 -13.33
CA ASP A 22 7.15 6.38 -14.46
C ASP A 22 7.28 7.91 -14.66
N PHE A 23 6.26 8.69 -14.27
CA PHE A 23 6.32 10.17 -14.26
C PHE A 23 7.08 10.74 -13.05
N GLY A 24 7.61 9.90 -12.16
CA GLY A 24 8.38 10.31 -10.99
C GLY A 24 7.52 10.62 -9.76
N TYR A 25 6.27 10.15 -9.70
CA TYR A 25 5.49 10.17 -8.46
C TYR A 25 5.94 9.01 -7.58
N ASP A 26 6.55 9.34 -6.44
CA ASP A 26 7.23 8.41 -5.54
C ASP A 26 6.46 8.16 -4.23
N SER A 27 5.30 8.81 -4.05
CA SER A 27 4.52 8.75 -2.82
C SER A 27 3.12 8.20 -3.10
N ILE A 28 2.73 7.14 -2.39
CA ILE A 28 1.41 6.52 -2.53
C ILE A 28 0.66 6.59 -1.21
N PHE A 29 -0.52 7.21 -1.24
CA PHE A 29 -1.49 7.09 -0.17
C PHE A 29 -2.39 5.88 -0.41
N THR A 30 -2.61 5.06 0.62
CA THR A 30 -3.57 3.96 0.58
C THR A 30 -4.25 3.82 1.93
N SER A 31 -5.48 3.31 1.94
CA SER A 31 -6.21 3.02 3.16
C SER A 31 -6.56 1.54 3.24
N VAL A 32 -6.24 0.93 4.39
CA VAL A 32 -6.62 -0.44 4.75
C VAL A 32 -8.01 -0.45 5.41
N GLN A 33 -8.63 0.72 5.60
CA GLN A 33 -9.98 0.89 6.12
C GLN A 33 -11.04 0.55 5.05
N ILE A 34 -11.02 -0.69 4.58
CA ILE A 34 -11.97 -1.21 3.59
C ILE A 34 -13.09 -1.99 4.31
N PRO A 35 -14.35 -1.96 3.81
CA PRO A 35 -15.53 -2.49 4.49
C PRO A 35 -15.54 -4.02 4.65
N GLU A 36 -14.57 -4.71 4.04
CA GLU A 36 -14.34 -6.14 4.17
C GLU A 36 -14.19 -6.51 5.65
N GLU A 37 -14.99 -7.47 6.10
CA GLU A 37 -14.90 -7.99 7.47
C GLU A 37 -13.67 -8.89 7.66
N ASP A 38 -13.12 -9.44 6.57
CA ASP A 38 -11.98 -10.36 6.59
C ASP A 38 -10.64 -9.61 6.57
N GLU A 39 -9.93 -9.64 7.70
CA GLU A 39 -8.57 -9.09 7.85
C GLU A 39 -7.56 -9.73 6.89
N GLN A 40 -7.70 -11.01 6.55
CA GLN A 40 -6.81 -11.67 5.60
C GLN A 40 -6.95 -11.07 4.22
N LEU A 41 -8.18 -10.73 3.80
CA LEU A 41 -8.43 -10.09 2.52
C LEU A 41 -7.81 -8.69 2.47
N LYS A 42 -7.83 -7.95 3.58
CA LYS A 42 -7.15 -6.66 3.71
C LYS A 42 -5.64 -6.79 3.49
N TYR A 43 -5.01 -7.75 4.17
CA TYR A 43 -3.58 -8.01 4.00
C TYR A 43 -3.23 -8.50 2.61
N GLN A 44 -4.08 -9.33 1.99
CA GLN A 44 -3.89 -9.78 0.61
C GLN A 44 -3.90 -8.61 -0.38
N LYS A 45 -4.87 -7.69 -0.26
CA LYS A 45 -4.93 -6.50 -1.12
C LYS A 45 -3.73 -5.58 -0.94
N LEU A 46 -3.33 -5.32 0.29
CA LEU A 46 -2.12 -4.55 0.56
C LEU A 46 -0.88 -5.24 -0.03
N THR A 47 -0.75 -6.55 0.17
CA THR A 47 0.35 -7.35 -0.37
C THR A 47 0.40 -7.30 -1.90
N GLU A 48 -0.75 -7.40 -2.58
CA GLU A 48 -0.81 -7.32 -4.04
C GLU A 48 -0.30 -5.96 -4.57
N LEU A 49 -0.61 -4.85 -3.88
CA LEU A 49 -0.10 -3.53 -4.25
C LEU A 49 1.41 -3.43 -4.05
N LEU A 50 1.91 -3.93 -2.92
CA LEU A 50 3.33 -3.90 -2.59
C LEU A 50 4.15 -4.80 -3.52
N ASP A 51 3.69 -6.02 -3.80
CA ASP A 51 4.31 -6.95 -4.76
C ASP A 51 4.37 -6.32 -6.17
N TYR A 52 3.33 -5.58 -6.58
CA TYR A 52 3.30 -4.90 -7.87
C TYR A 52 4.33 -3.76 -7.98
N LEU A 53 4.78 -3.21 -6.87
CA LEU A 53 5.65 -2.03 -6.80
C LEU A 53 7.03 -2.31 -6.19
N ASP A 54 7.35 -3.56 -5.86
CA ASP A 54 8.57 -3.94 -5.11
C ASP A 54 9.89 -3.57 -5.80
N TYR A 55 9.87 -3.28 -7.11
CA TYR A 55 11.03 -2.83 -7.87
C TYR A 55 11.19 -1.30 -7.93
N TYR A 56 10.26 -0.54 -7.36
CA TYR A 56 10.31 0.92 -7.27
C TYR A 56 10.62 1.35 -5.84
N GLU A 57 11.34 2.47 -5.70
CA GLU A 57 11.42 3.15 -4.40
C GLU A 57 10.17 4.01 -4.18
N ILE A 58 9.33 3.58 -3.24
CA ILE A 58 8.02 4.21 -2.99
C ILE A 58 7.84 4.50 -1.50
N HIS A 59 7.35 5.71 -1.21
CA HIS A 59 6.88 6.12 0.11
C HIS A 59 5.40 5.82 0.25
N PHE A 60 5.06 4.74 0.96
CA PHE A 60 3.68 4.39 1.28
C PHE A 60 3.21 5.10 2.54
N ILE A 61 2.16 5.90 2.40
CA ILE A 61 1.42 6.49 3.51
C ILE A 61 0.15 5.64 3.68
N ILE A 62 0.13 4.83 4.73
CA ILE A 62 -0.94 3.88 4.99
C ILE A 62 -1.84 4.44 6.08
N ASP A 63 -3.07 4.76 5.69
CA ASP A 63 -4.17 5.00 6.62
C ASP A 63 -4.71 3.63 7.12
N ILE A 64 -4.55 3.38 8.41
CA ILE A 64 -4.81 2.08 9.01
C ILE A 64 -5.37 2.24 10.41
N ASN A 65 -6.40 1.45 10.73
CA ASN A 65 -6.89 1.35 12.09
C ASN A 65 -5.77 0.78 13.00
N PRO A 66 -5.43 1.42 14.13
CA PRO A 66 -4.42 0.90 15.06
C PRO A 66 -4.60 -0.57 15.48
N ALA A 67 -5.83 -1.08 15.49
CA ALA A 67 -6.11 -2.49 15.76
C ALA A 67 -5.48 -3.46 14.75
N LEU A 68 -5.22 -3.02 13.52
CA LEU A 68 -4.60 -3.79 12.45
C LEU A 68 -3.06 -3.70 12.46
N LEU A 69 -2.45 -2.90 13.35
CA LEU A 69 -1.00 -2.83 13.55
C LEU A 69 -0.47 -4.06 14.31
N THR A 70 -0.60 -5.22 13.67
CA THR A 70 -0.26 -6.52 14.23
C THR A 70 1.14 -6.98 13.84
N GLN A 71 1.68 -7.97 14.57
CA GLN A 71 2.94 -8.62 14.22
C GLN A 71 2.93 -9.18 12.79
N THR A 72 1.79 -9.72 12.35
CA THR A 72 1.61 -10.26 11.00
C THR A 72 1.78 -9.16 9.95
N LEU A 73 1.17 -7.99 10.15
CA LEU A 73 1.36 -6.86 9.24
C LEU A 73 2.83 -6.45 9.17
N PHE A 74 3.51 -6.29 10.31
CA PHE A 74 4.92 -5.91 10.32
C PHE A 74 5.81 -6.93 9.59
N GLN A 75 5.54 -8.23 9.74
CA GLN A 75 6.26 -9.28 8.99
C GLN A 75 6.05 -9.18 7.48
N ILE A 76 4.84 -8.83 7.03
CA ILE A 76 4.56 -8.58 5.60
C ILE A 76 5.37 -7.38 5.11
N LEU A 77 5.31 -6.25 5.84
CA LEU A 77 5.96 -5.00 5.42
C LEU A 77 7.49 -5.12 5.38
N GLN A 78 8.10 -5.88 6.29
CA GLN A 78 9.54 -6.11 6.32
C GLN A 78 10.12 -6.84 5.09
N ARG A 79 9.27 -7.45 4.25
CA ARG A 79 9.72 -8.10 3.01
C ARG A 79 10.11 -7.10 1.92
N TYR A 80 9.60 -5.88 1.97
CA TYR A 80 9.73 -4.88 0.90
C TYR A 80 10.81 -3.87 1.25
N THR A 81 12.04 -4.12 0.77
CA THR A 81 13.21 -3.30 1.15
C THR A 81 13.26 -1.96 0.42
N ASN A 82 12.57 -1.82 -0.71
CA ASN A 82 12.50 -0.58 -1.50
C ASN A 82 11.31 0.31 -1.08
N ALA A 83 10.51 -0.12 -0.12
CA ALA A 83 9.34 0.61 0.35
C ALA A 83 9.62 1.32 1.69
N HIS A 84 9.18 2.57 1.80
CA HIS A 84 9.19 3.33 3.04
C HIS A 84 7.77 3.48 3.56
N PHE A 85 7.50 3.00 4.78
CA PHE A 85 6.16 2.98 5.36
C PHE A 85 5.97 4.07 6.40
N TYR A 86 4.90 4.86 6.23
CA TYR A 86 4.41 5.86 7.17
C TYR A 86 2.96 5.53 7.51
N TYR A 87 2.59 5.60 8.78
CA TYR A 87 1.23 5.32 9.23
C TYR A 87 0.52 6.62 9.57
N LYS A 88 -0.74 6.75 9.15
CA LYS A 88 -1.58 7.89 9.48
C LYS A 88 -2.78 7.41 10.30
N ASP A 89 -2.96 8.03 11.45
CA ASP A 89 -4.12 7.87 12.35
C ASP A 89 -5.26 8.83 11.99
#